data_AF-A0A661WEN5-F1
#
_entry.id   AF-A0A661WEN5-F1
#
_cell.length_a   1.000
_cell.length_b   1.000
_cell.length_c   1.000
_cell.angle_alpha   90.00
_cell.angle_beta   90.00
_cell.angle_gamma   90.00
#
_symmetry.space_group_name_H-M   'P 1'
#
loop_
_entity.id
_entity.type
_entity.pdbx_description
1 polymer ?
#
loop_
_entity_poly.entity_id
_entity_poly.type
_entity_poly.pdbx_seq_one_letter_code
_entity_poly.pdbx_strand_id
1 'polypeptide(L)'
;MKDLMSSTTATMTLKEITDLIEVRHNNAMVTVETMATDPEFGELLKISSSYINNLGAWIPIETYQLDKRQSIAVASRLNTALLMRVIDRWLELEGKPLTTMQMVVATAQAAVEQERVNAQTDTRLKAVEAKQQAIDRVVNEFTVMAYFIYAELGPCDLSAANALGRKTAKLCREHGYPIGKQPDPRFGQVNSYPEHALIEVLREEGYIPQ
;
A
#
# COMPACT_ATOMS: atom_id res chain seq x y z
N MET A 1 -46.87 -14.09 -20.34
CA MET A 1 -47.88 -13.13 -19.85
C MET A 1 -47.12 -12.15 -18.97
N LYS A 2 -46.88 -10.93 -19.46
CA LYS A 2 -45.99 -9.94 -18.83
C LYS A 2 -46.90 -9.02 -18.03
N ASP A 3 -46.91 -9.16 -16.71
CA ASP A 3 -47.67 -8.25 -15.84
C ASP A 3 -47.09 -6.85 -15.97
N LEU A 4 -47.89 -5.97 -16.58
CA LEU A 4 -47.66 -4.54 -16.70
C LEU A 4 -48.04 -3.90 -15.36
N MET A 5 -47.20 -4.08 -14.35
CA MET A 5 -47.25 -3.27 -13.13
C MET A 5 -46.82 -1.86 -13.51
N SER A 6 -47.79 -0.98 -13.75
CA SER A 6 -47.56 0.47 -13.80
C SER A 6 -47.04 0.88 -12.42
N SER A 7 -45.72 0.90 -12.23
CA SER A 7 -45.11 1.41 -11.01
C SER A 7 -45.36 2.92 -10.99
N THR A 8 -46.38 3.36 -10.26
CA THR A 8 -46.57 4.78 -9.97
C THR A 8 -45.30 5.27 -9.26
N THR A 9 -44.53 6.13 -9.94
CA THR A 9 -43.34 6.73 -9.36
C THR A 9 -43.73 7.49 -8.10
N ALA A 10 -43.18 7.10 -6.95
CA ALA A 10 -43.46 7.77 -5.69
C ALA A 10 -42.90 9.20 -5.72
N THR A 11 -43.76 10.17 -5.43
CA THR A 11 -43.43 11.61 -5.36
C THR A 11 -43.92 12.19 -4.05
N MET A 12 -43.35 13.33 -3.65
CA MET A 12 -43.82 14.11 -2.50
C MET A 12 -43.92 15.59 -2.89
N THR A 13 -44.91 16.30 -2.39
CA THR A 13 -45.05 17.73 -2.63
C THR A 13 -44.20 18.55 -1.67
N LEU A 14 -43.81 19.75 -2.07
CA LEU A 14 -43.14 20.70 -1.19
C LEU A 14 -44.00 21.04 0.05
N LYS A 15 -45.32 21.07 -0.09
CA LYS A 15 -46.24 21.39 1.01
C LYS A 15 -46.17 20.32 2.09
N GLU A 16 -46.21 19.04 1.69
CA GLU A 16 -46.03 17.90 2.61
C GLU A 16 -44.70 17.99 3.36
N ILE A 17 -43.59 18.35 2.68
CA ILE A 17 -42.30 18.56 3.34
C ILE A 17 -42.39 19.68 4.38
N THR A 18 -42.94 20.83 4.00
CA THR A 18 -43.00 22.02 4.88
C THR A 18 -43.86 21.81 6.12
N ASP A 19 -44.93 21.01 6.00
CA ASP A 19 -45.75 20.60 7.13
C ASP A 19 -44.99 19.66 8.07
N LEU A 20 -44.23 18.70 7.51
CA LEU A 20 -43.42 17.76 8.29
C LEU A 20 -42.30 18.43 9.11
N ILE A 21 -41.73 19.52 8.60
CA ILE A 21 -40.61 20.23 9.25
C ILE A 21 -41.03 21.56 9.90
N GLU A 22 -42.33 21.86 9.90
CA GLU A 22 -42.92 23.06 10.50
C GLU A 22 -42.34 24.39 9.97
N VAL A 23 -42.09 24.46 8.65
CA VAL A 23 -41.57 25.66 7.97
C VAL A 23 -42.66 26.32 7.14
N ARG A 24 -42.62 27.66 7.02
CA ARG A 24 -43.59 28.40 6.18
C ARG A 24 -43.42 28.06 4.70
N HIS A 25 -44.48 27.52 4.08
CA HIS A 25 -44.53 27.11 2.68
C HIS A 25 -44.06 28.19 1.69
N ASN A 26 -44.50 29.44 1.86
CA ASN A 26 -44.13 30.51 0.92
C ASN A 26 -42.62 30.79 0.89
N ASN A 27 -41.93 30.69 2.03
CA ASN A 27 -40.48 30.86 2.07
C ASN A 27 -39.76 29.66 1.44
N ALA A 28 -40.34 28.47 1.59
CA ALA A 28 -39.83 27.25 0.99
C ALA A 28 -39.93 27.29 -0.54
N MET A 29 -41.01 27.84 -1.11
CA MET A 29 -41.18 28.01 -2.56
C MET A 29 -39.99 28.79 -3.18
N VAL A 30 -39.63 29.93 -2.59
CA VAL A 30 -38.50 30.75 -3.04
C VAL A 30 -37.17 30.00 -2.93
N THR A 31 -37.02 29.22 -1.85
CA THR A 31 -35.80 28.42 -1.62
C THR A 31 -35.66 27.34 -2.69
N VAL A 32 -36.74 26.64 -3.03
CA VAL A 32 -36.75 25.59 -4.06
C VAL A 32 -36.54 26.17 -5.46
N GLU A 33 -37.12 27.33 -5.77
CA GLU A 33 -36.86 28.06 -7.02
C GLU A 33 -35.37 28.42 -7.15
N THR A 34 -34.74 28.85 -6.05
CA THR A 34 -33.30 29.12 -6.03
C THR A 34 -32.49 27.83 -6.24
N MET A 35 -32.89 26.71 -5.61
CA MET A 35 -32.20 25.43 -5.78
C MET A 35 -32.29 24.91 -7.23
N ALA A 36 -33.41 25.12 -7.91
CA ALA A 36 -33.60 24.73 -9.31
C ALA A 36 -32.81 25.57 -10.32
N THR A 37 -32.12 26.65 -9.89
CA THR A 37 -31.14 27.34 -10.75
C THR A 37 -29.87 26.50 -10.95
N ASP A 38 -29.59 25.55 -10.05
CA ASP A 38 -28.51 24.58 -10.22
C ASP A 38 -28.95 23.48 -11.19
N PRO A 39 -28.25 23.28 -12.33
CA PRO A 39 -28.57 22.23 -13.28
C PRO A 39 -28.62 20.83 -12.67
N GLU A 40 -27.87 20.58 -11.58
CA GLU A 40 -27.87 19.29 -10.90
C GLU A 40 -29.17 19.02 -10.14
N PHE A 41 -29.95 20.04 -9.79
CA PHE A 41 -31.22 19.88 -9.07
C PHE A 41 -32.37 19.38 -9.97
N GLY A 42 -32.31 19.72 -11.26
CA GLY A 42 -33.30 19.33 -12.26
C GLY A 42 -34.52 20.26 -12.34
N GLU A 43 -35.44 19.94 -13.24
CA GLU A 43 -36.64 20.75 -13.52
C GLU A 43 -37.69 20.63 -12.40
N LEU A 44 -38.44 21.71 -12.19
CA LEU A 44 -39.55 21.78 -11.24
C LEU A 44 -40.89 21.61 -11.95
N LEU A 45 -41.76 20.76 -11.37
CA LEU A 45 -43.15 20.67 -11.79
C LEU A 45 -44.05 21.36 -10.77
N LYS A 46 -44.57 22.53 -11.14
CA LYS A 46 -45.54 23.28 -10.31
C LYS A 46 -46.94 22.70 -10.50
N ILE A 47 -47.62 22.41 -9.39
CA ILE A 47 -48.95 21.82 -9.36
C ILE A 47 -49.89 22.59 -8.44
N SER A 48 -51.19 22.45 -8.66
CA SER A 48 -52.22 22.90 -7.73
C SER A 48 -52.69 21.72 -6.87
N SER A 49 -52.77 21.95 -5.56
CA SER A 49 -53.23 20.97 -4.57
C SER A 49 -54.12 21.67 -3.55
N SER A 50 -54.57 20.95 -2.51
CA SER A 50 -55.33 21.55 -1.42
C SER A 50 -54.93 20.94 -0.09
N TYR A 51 -54.97 21.74 0.97
CA TYR A 51 -54.71 21.27 2.33
C TYR A 51 -55.83 21.72 3.27
N ILE A 52 -56.01 21.00 4.36
CA ILE A 52 -56.99 21.34 5.40
C ILE A 52 -56.32 22.33 6.37
N ASN A 53 -56.94 23.49 6.57
CA ASN A 53 -56.44 24.46 7.55
C ASN A 53 -56.92 24.11 8.98
N ASN A 54 -56.46 24.88 9.97
CA ASN A 54 -56.81 24.68 11.38
C ASN A 54 -58.31 24.85 11.70
N LEU A 55 -59.13 25.28 10.74
CA LEU A 55 -60.58 25.43 10.85
C LEU A 55 -61.33 24.32 10.09
N GLY A 56 -60.63 23.31 9.58
CA GLY A 56 -61.23 22.20 8.82
C GLY A 56 -61.61 22.56 7.38
N ALA A 57 -61.25 23.75 6.91
CA ALA A 57 -61.56 24.19 5.55
C ALA A 57 -60.46 23.76 4.57
N TRP A 58 -60.87 23.31 3.38
CA TRP A 58 -59.96 23.02 2.28
C TRP A 58 -59.50 24.33 1.63
N ILE A 59 -58.20 24.55 1.63
CA ILE A 59 -57.56 25.72 1.04
C ILE A 59 -56.74 25.27 -0.17
N PRO A 60 -56.99 25.81 -1.37
CA PRO A 60 -56.17 25.54 -2.53
C PRO A 60 -54.77 26.15 -2.34
N ILE A 61 -53.76 25.44 -2.82
CA ILE A 61 -52.37 25.88 -2.72
C ILE A 61 -51.58 25.44 -3.94
N GLU A 62 -50.77 26.37 -4.45
CA GLU A 62 -49.73 26.06 -5.43
C GLU A 62 -48.50 25.49 -4.73
N THR A 63 -47.96 24.41 -5.26
CA THR A 63 -46.81 23.70 -4.68
C THR A 63 -46.00 23.01 -5.77
N TYR A 64 -44.82 22.50 -5.43
CA TYR A 64 -43.99 21.73 -6.36
C TYR A 64 -44.13 20.24 -6.09
N GLN A 65 -44.26 19.44 -7.15
CA GLN A 65 -44.13 17.99 -7.08
C GLN A 65 -42.63 17.65 -7.19
N LEU A 66 -42.12 16.90 -6.22
CA LEU A 66 -40.71 16.56 -6.12
C LEU A 66 -40.54 15.04 -6.20
N ASP A 67 -39.51 14.61 -6.93
CA ASP A 67 -39.06 13.23 -6.86
C ASP A 67 -38.34 12.93 -5.53
N LYS A 68 -37.94 11.67 -5.34
CA LYS A 68 -37.24 11.24 -4.12
C LYS A 68 -35.95 12.03 -3.85
N ARG A 69 -35.13 12.32 -4.86
CA ARG A 69 -33.86 13.03 -4.69
C ARG A 69 -34.08 14.50 -4.36
N GLN A 70 -34.96 15.15 -5.12
CA GLN A 70 -35.33 16.55 -4.90
C GLN A 70 -35.94 16.73 -3.50
N SER A 71 -36.81 15.80 -3.07
CA SER A 71 -37.45 15.87 -1.76
C SER A 71 -36.47 15.82 -0.58
N ILE A 72 -35.42 14.99 -0.65
CA ILE A 72 -34.36 14.92 0.35
C ILE A 72 -33.53 16.21 0.36
N ALA A 73 -33.10 16.68 -0.82
CA ALA A 73 -32.31 17.91 -0.93
C ALA A 73 -33.05 19.12 -0.34
N VAL A 74 -34.36 19.22 -0.64
CA VAL A 74 -35.23 20.29 -0.14
C VAL A 74 -35.42 20.19 1.38
N ALA A 75 -35.71 19.00 1.91
CA ALA A 75 -35.87 18.81 3.35
C ALA A 75 -34.59 19.17 4.13
N SER A 76 -33.42 18.79 3.61
CA SER A 76 -32.12 19.14 4.19
C SER A 76 -31.83 20.65 4.17
N ARG A 77 -32.24 21.35 3.10
CA ARG A 77 -32.04 22.80 2.97
C ARG A 77 -32.99 23.61 3.85
N LEU A 78 -34.24 23.18 3.98
CA LEU A 78 -35.30 23.93 4.69
C LEU A 78 -35.23 23.78 6.21
N ASN A 79 -34.64 22.70 6.73
CA ASN A 79 -34.42 22.51 8.15
C ASN A 79 -32.93 22.37 8.46
N THR A 80 -32.24 23.51 8.55
CA THR A 80 -30.82 23.58 8.93
C THR A 80 -30.53 22.86 10.25
N ALA A 81 -31.46 22.85 11.21
CA ALA A 81 -31.28 22.13 12.47
C ALA A 81 -31.31 20.61 12.29
N LEU A 82 -32.12 20.08 11.37
CA LEU A 82 -32.10 18.66 10.99
C LEU A 82 -30.81 18.29 10.25
N LEU A 83 -30.33 19.14 9.34
CA LEU A 83 -29.03 18.95 8.67
C LEU A 83 -27.88 18.92 9.68
N MET A 84 -27.84 19.87 10.62
CA MET A 84 -26.84 19.91 11.68
C MET A 84 -26.89 18.65 12.56
N ARG A 85 -28.08 18.15 12.91
CA ARG A 85 -28.22 16.90 13.67
C ARG A 85 -27.71 15.66 12.93
N VAL A 86 -27.86 15.62 11.59
CA VAL A 86 -27.30 14.54 10.77
C VAL A 86 -25.77 14.63 10.73
N ILE A 87 -25.22 15.84 10.60
CA ILE A 87 -23.77 16.10 10.65
C ILE A 87 -23.20 15.68 12.02
N ASP A 88 -23.81 16.15 13.12
CA ASP A 88 -23.41 15.81 14.48
C ASP A 88 -23.43 14.29 14.71
N ARG A 89 -24.45 13.60 14.19
CA ARG A 89 -24.57 12.14 14.30
C ARG A 89 -23.50 11.38 13.53
N TRP A 90 -23.08 11.87 12.37
CA TRP A 90 -21.98 11.27 11.61
C TRP A 90 -20.63 11.46 12.30
N LEU A 91 -20.37 12.66 12.84
CA LEU A 91 -19.17 12.92 13.64
C LEU A 91 -19.08 11.99 14.87
N GLU A 92 -20.21 11.73 15.54
CA GLU A 92 -20.26 10.75 16.64
C GLU A 92 -19.98 9.31 16.20
N LEU A 93 -20.36 8.92 14.98
CA LEU A 93 -20.15 7.57 14.47
C LEU A 93 -18.71 7.36 14.02
N GLU A 94 -18.08 8.38 13.44
CA GLU A 94 -16.67 8.38 13.07
C GLU A 94 -15.75 8.41 14.29
N GLY A 95 -16.19 9.06 15.38
CA GLY A 95 -15.47 9.09 16.66
C GLY A 95 -15.63 7.83 17.52
N LYS A 96 -16.43 6.83 17.12
CA LYS A 96 -16.63 5.62 17.95
C LYS A 96 -15.44 4.67 17.83
N PRO A 97 -14.85 4.23 18.96
CA PRO A 97 -13.85 3.18 18.94
C PRO A 97 -14.48 1.90 18.38
N LEU A 98 -13.68 1.16 17.60
CA LEU A 98 -14.07 -0.14 17.06
C LEU A 98 -14.66 -1.00 18.17
N THR A 99 -15.79 -1.67 17.88
CA THR A 99 -16.30 -2.69 18.80
C THR A 99 -15.25 -3.79 19.00
N THR A 100 -15.29 -4.49 20.13
CA THR A 100 -14.32 -5.57 20.42
C THR A 100 -14.24 -6.59 19.29
N MET A 101 -15.37 -6.99 18.69
CA MET A 101 -15.37 -7.89 17.54
C MET A 101 -14.75 -7.28 16.28
N GLN A 102 -15.00 -6.02 15.98
CA GLN A 102 -14.35 -5.35 14.84
C GLN A 102 -12.84 -5.21 15.05
N MET A 103 -12.39 -4.98 16.29
CA MET A 103 -10.97 -4.95 16.64
C MET A 103 -10.32 -6.33 16.47
N VAL A 104 -11.00 -7.41 16.86
CA VAL A 104 -10.54 -8.79 16.62
C VAL A 104 -10.44 -9.10 15.14
N VAL A 105 -11.42 -8.69 14.32
CA VAL A 105 -11.37 -8.87 12.86
C VAL A 105 -10.21 -8.06 12.25
N ALA A 106 -10.05 -6.80 12.64
CA ALA A 106 -8.97 -5.95 12.13
C ALA A 106 -7.58 -6.48 12.50
N THR A 107 -7.41 -6.95 13.74
CA THR A 107 -6.15 -7.55 14.20
C THR A 107 -5.86 -8.89 13.51
N ALA A 108 -6.88 -9.73 13.30
CA ALA A 108 -6.73 -10.97 12.54
C ALA A 108 -6.32 -10.71 11.08
N GLN A 109 -6.94 -9.72 10.43
CA GLN A 109 -6.57 -9.31 9.06
C GLN A 109 -5.13 -8.76 9.00
N ALA A 110 -4.74 -7.92 9.96
CA ALA A 110 -3.38 -7.41 10.05
C ALA A 110 -2.36 -8.53 10.29
N ALA A 111 -2.69 -9.55 11.10
CA ALA A 111 -1.83 -10.70 11.34
C ALA A 111 -1.61 -11.54 10.08
N VAL A 112 -2.65 -11.76 9.27
CA VAL A 112 -2.54 -12.49 8.00
C VAL A 112 -1.64 -11.74 7.01
N GLU A 113 -1.80 -10.42 6.88
CA GLU A 113 -0.93 -9.63 6.00
C GLU A 113 0.52 -9.61 6.53
N GLN A 114 0.70 -9.55 7.85
CA GLN A 114 2.03 -9.64 8.46
C GLN A 114 2.70 -10.98 8.15
N GLU A 115 1.97 -12.10 8.19
CA GLU A 115 2.48 -13.41 7.81
C GLU A 115 2.92 -13.42 6.34
N ARG A 116 2.13 -12.83 5.45
CA ARG A 116 2.46 -12.70 4.03
C ARG A 116 3.73 -11.88 3.79
N VAL A 117 3.85 -10.75 4.49
CA VAL A 117 5.05 -9.91 4.45
C VAL A 117 6.26 -10.67 4.97
N ASN A 118 6.11 -11.37 6.10
CA ASN A 118 7.18 -12.16 6.72
C ASN A 118 7.67 -13.30 5.79
N ALA A 119 6.76 -13.99 5.09
CA ALA A 119 7.15 -15.01 4.12
C ALA A 119 7.94 -14.41 2.94
N GLN A 120 7.55 -13.21 2.49
CA GLN A 120 8.27 -12.51 1.43
C GLN A 120 9.63 -12.00 1.89
N THR A 121 9.75 -11.49 3.12
CA THR A 121 11.03 -11.06 3.68
C THR A 121 11.97 -12.24 3.89
N ASP A 122 11.50 -13.39 4.39
CA ASP A 122 12.30 -14.62 4.52
C ASP A 122 12.86 -15.08 3.16
N THR A 123 12.03 -15.05 2.13
CA THR A 123 12.48 -15.39 0.76
C THR A 123 13.56 -14.43 0.24
N ARG A 124 13.38 -13.12 0.47
CA ARG A 124 14.37 -12.10 0.09
C ARG A 124 15.65 -12.24 0.90
N LEU A 125 15.54 -12.55 2.20
CA LEU A 125 16.68 -12.73 3.09
C LEU A 125 17.52 -13.92 2.63
N LYS A 126 16.91 -15.08 2.34
CA LYS A 126 17.58 -16.24 1.77
C LYS A 126 18.30 -15.92 0.44
N ALA A 127 17.67 -15.13 -0.42
CA ALA A 127 18.29 -14.72 -1.68
C ALA A 127 19.49 -13.78 -1.48
N VAL A 128 19.42 -12.89 -0.49
CA VAL A 128 20.53 -12.01 -0.10
C VAL A 128 21.65 -12.80 0.54
N GLU A 129 21.36 -13.72 1.46
CA GLU A 129 22.35 -14.60 2.09
C GLU A 129 23.08 -15.47 1.05
N ALA A 130 22.36 -16.04 0.08
CA ALA A 130 22.97 -16.81 -1.01
C ALA A 130 23.91 -15.96 -1.88
N LYS A 131 23.52 -14.70 -2.15
CA LYS A 131 24.37 -13.74 -2.86
C LYS A 131 25.59 -13.35 -2.03
N GLN A 132 25.43 -13.12 -0.73
CA GLN A 132 26.54 -12.79 0.16
C GLN A 132 27.54 -13.94 0.24
N GLN A 133 27.08 -15.18 0.41
CA GLN A 133 27.95 -16.36 0.38
C GLN A 133 28.69 -16.51 -0.96
N ALA A 134 28.04 -16.19 -2.09
CA ALA A 134 28.69 -16.20 -3.39
C ALA A 134 29.77 -15.10 -3.49
N ILE A 135 29.51 -13.91 -2.94
CA ILE A 135 30.49 -12.81 -2.89
C ILE A 135 31.66 -13.18 -1.96
N ASP A 136 31.40 -13.68 -0.75
CA ASP A 136 32.45 -14.05 0.21
C ASP A 136 33.39 -15.16 -0.34
N ARG A 137 32.86 -16.08 -1.15
CA ARG A 137 33.69 -17.08 -1.86
C ARG A 137 34.61 -16.44 -2.91
N VAL A 138 34.17 -15.38 -3.58
CA VAL A 138 34.97 -14.68 -4.60
C VAL A 138 35.97 -13.71 -3.95
N VAL A 139 35.60 -13.08 -2.84
CA VAL A 139 36.42 -12.06 -2.15
C VAL A 139 37.62 -12.67 -1.43
N ASN A 140 37.57 -13.95 -1.05
CA ASN A 140 38.63 -14.60 -0.27
C ASN A 140 39.50 -15.56 -1.09
N GLU A 141 39.46 -15.49 -2.42
CA GLU A 141 40.35 -16.25 -3.31
C GLU A 141 41.32 -15.32 -4.04
N PHE A 142 42.62 -15.55 -3.84
CA PHE A 142 43.67 -14.74 -4.46
C PHE A 142 44.60 -15.62 -5.31
N THR A 143 45.11 -15.06 -6.40
CA THR A 143 46.33 -15.60 -7.01
C THR A 143 47.53 -15.21 -6.14
N VAL A 144 48.64 -15.95 -6.19
CA VAL A 144 49.82 -15.64 -5.35
C VAL A 144 50.27 -14.19 -5.57
N MET A 145 50.37 -13.73 -6.82
CA MET A 145 50.79 -12.36 -7.12
C MET A 145 49.76 -11.32 -6.65
N ALA A 146 48.45 -11.58 -6.80
CA ALA A 146 47.42 -10.68 -6.31
C ALA A 146 47.45 -10.56 -4.77
N TYR A 147 47.73 -11.65 -4.07
CA TYR A 147 47.84 -11.65 -2.62
C TYR A 147 49.05 -10.85 -2.12
N PHE A 148 50.21 -10.95 -2.77
CA PHE A 148 51.38 -10.12 -2.42
C PHE A 148 51.09 -8.62 -2.53
N ILE A 149 50.29 -8.22 -3.53
CA ILE A 149 49.85 -6.83 -3.69
C ILE A 149 48.86 -6.46 -2.58
N TYR A 150 47.86 -7.32 -2.33
CA TYR A 150 46.82 -7.11 -1.32
C TYR A 150 47.40 -7.01 0.10
N ALA A 151 48.33 -7.88 0.46
CA ALA A 151 48.98 -7.95 1.77
C ALA A 151 50.23 -7.05 1.88
N GLU A 152 50.49 -6.19 0.89
CA GLU A 152 51.61 -5.24 0.87
C GLU A 152 53.01 -5.88 1.10
N LEU A 153 53.20 -7.13 0.67
CA LEU A 153 54.44 -7.91 0.88
C LEU A 153 55.58 -7.53 -0.08
N GLY A 154 55.36 -6.56 -0.97
CA GLY A 154 56.33 -6.13 -1.98
C GLY A 154 56.31 -7.00 -3.25
N PRO A 155 57.31 -6.83 -4.15
CA PRO A 155 57.31 -7.49 -5.44
C PRO A 155 57.55 -9.00 -5.32
N CYS A 156 56.64 -9.80 -5.87
CA CYS A 156 56.82 -11.24 -6.05
C CYS A 156 57.35 -11.53 -7.45
N ASP A 157 58.51 -12.17 -7.57
CA ASP A 157 59.00 -12.62 -8.87
C ASP A 157 58.23 -13.85 -9.37
N LEU A 158 58.30 -14.11 -10.68
CA LEU A 158 57.52 -15.18 -11.31
C LEU A 158 57.96 -16.58 -10.83
N SER A 159 59.23 -16.76 -10.44
CA SER A 159 59.74 -18.05 -9.97
C SER A 159 59.19 -18.37 -8.58
N ALA A 160 59.26 -17.40 -7.67
CA ALA A 160 58.69 -17.42 -6.33
C ALA A 160 57.18 -17.63 -6.39
N ALA A 161 56.47 -16.86 -7.22
CA ALA A 161 55.03 -17.02 -7.41
C ALA A 161 54.63 -18.43 -7.86
N ASN A 162 55.40 -19.02 -8.79
CA ASN A 162 55.18 -20.40 -9.24
C ASN A 162 55.50 -21.44 -8.16
N ALA A 163 56.56 -21.25 -7.38
CA ALA A 163 56.94 -22.15 -6.30
C ALA A 163 55.89 -22.16 -5.17
N LEU A 164 55.51 -20.96 -4.72
CA LEU A 164 54.45 -20.75 -3.73
C LEU A 164 53.13 -21.32 -4.23
N GLY A 165 52.75 -21.03 -5.48
CA GLY A 165 51.53 -21.56 -6.08
C GLY A 165 51.47 -23.08 -6.10
N ARG A 166 52.59 -23.77 -6.37
CA ARG A 166 52.64 -25.25 -6.29
C ARG A 166 52.47 -25.76 -4.86
N LYS A 167 53.09 -25.11 -3.87
CA LYS A 167 52.96 -25.45 -2.45
C LYS A 167 51.53 -25.23 -1.95
N THR A 168 50.95 -24.07 -2.24
CA THR A 168 49.54 -23.77 -1.89
C THR A 168 48.57 -24.72 -2.58
N ALA A 169 48.80 -25.07 -3.85
CA ALA A 169 47.99 -26.07 -4.54
C ALA A 169 48.11 -27.47 -3.91
N LYS A 170 49.29 -27.82 -3.37
CA LYS A 170 49.48 -29.09 -2.66
C LYS A 170 48.69 -29.08 -1.34
N LEU A 171 48.87 -28.04 -0.53
CA LEU A 171 48.14 -27.83 0.73
C LEU A 171 46.62 -27.88 0.52
N CYS A 172 46.11 -27.16 -0.49
CA CYS A 172 44.68 -27.16 -0.82
C CYS A 172 44.17 -28.57 -1.17
N ARG A 173 44.94 -29.38 -1.92
CA ARG A 173 44.54 -30.75 -2.26
C ARG A 173 44.56 -31.68 -1.04
N GLU A 174 45.50 -31.51 -0.12
CA GLU A 174 45.63 -32.32 1.09
C GLU A 174 44.50 -32.03 2.09
N HIS A 175 44.12 -30.76 2.23
CA HIS A 175 43.08 -30.32 3.15
C HIS A 175 41.67 -30.23 2.52
N GLY A 176 41.54 -30.48 1.22
CA GLY A 176 40.27 -30.43 0.50
C GLY A 176 39.75 -29.01 0.23
N TYR A 177 40.62 -28.00 0.24
CA TYR A 177 40.27 -26.62 -0.07
C TYR A 177 40.07 -26.41 -1.58
N PRO A 178 39.12 -25.54 -2.00
CA PRO A 178 38.89 -25.26 -3.41
C PRO A 178 40.10 -24.56 -4.04
N ILE A 179 40.41 -24.91 -5.30
CA ILE A 179 41.39 -24.19 -6.12
C ILE A 179 40.64 -23.58 -7.29
N GLY A 180 40.50 -22.26 -7.29
CA GLY A 180 39.83 -21.51 -8.33
C GLY A 180 40.75 -21.22 -9.53
N LYS A 181 40.16 -20.56 -10.54
CA LYS A 181 40.85 -20.10 -11.76
C LYS A 181 40.52 -18.64 -11.99
N GLN A 182 41.53 -17.79 -12.12
CA GLN A 182 41.37 -16.39 -12.51
C GLN A 182 42.08 -16.08 -13.83
N PRO A 183 41.46 -15.26 -14.69
CA PRO A 183 42.06 -14.85 -15.95
C PRO A 183 43.26 -13.93 -15.69
N ASP A 184 44.37 -14.20 -16.37
CA ASP A 184 45.58 -13.39 -16.31
C ASP A 184 45.96 -12.94 -17.73
N PRO A 185 46.18 -11.63 -18.00
CA PRO A 185 46.51 -11.14 -19.33
C PRO A 185 47.78 -11.73 -19.95
N ARG A 186 48.73 -12.20 -19.13
CA ARG A 186 50.02 -12.75 -19.56
C ARG A 186 49.98 -14.26 -19.73
N PHE A 187 49.21 -14.96 -18.89
CA PHE A 187 49.23 -16.42 -18.79
C PHE A 187 47.89 -17.10 -19.13
N GLY A 188 46.87 -16.33 -19.50
CA GLY A 188 45.54 -16.82 -19.84
C GLY A 188 44.70 -17.15 -18.61
N GLN A 189 45.06 -18.21 -17.88
CA GLN A 189 44.37 -18.65 -16.67
C GLN A 189 45.37 -19.10 -15.60
N VAL A 190 45.27 -18.53 -14.40
CA VAL A 190 46.11 -18.87 -13.25
C VAL A 190 45.24 -19.38 -12.10
N ASN A 191 45.83 -20.18 -11.20
CA ASN A 191 45.09 -20.65 -10.04
C ASN A 191 44.87 -19.52 -9.02
N SER A 192 43.70 -19.52 -8.40
CA SER A 192 43.41 -18.78 -7.17
C SER A 192 43.25 -19.76 -6.00
N TYR A 193 43.58 -19.28 -4.81
CA TYR A 193 43.57 -20.07 -3.59
C TYR A 193 42.88 -19.27 -2.48
N PRO A 194 42.23 -19.94 -1.52
CA PRO A 194 41.71 -19.30 -0.34
C PRO A 194 42.81 -18.55 0.42
N GLU A 195 42.46 -17.37 0.94
CA GLU A 195 43.39 -16.51 1.69
C GLU A 195 44.14 -17.25 2.79
N HIS A 196 43.43 -18.05 3.59
CA HIS A 196 44.03 -18.81 4.69
C HIS A 196 45.11 -19.80 4.22
N ALA A 197 44.92 -20.45 3.07
CA ALA A 197 45.90 -21.39 2.52
C ALA A 197 47.15 -20.66 1.98
N LEU A 198 47.00 -19.42 1.49
CA LEU A 198 48.12 -18.58 1.10
C LEU A 198 48.91 -18.10 2.33
N ILE A 199 48.22 -17.62 3.36
CA ILE A 199 48.85 -17.17 4.62
C ILE A 199 49.69 -18.31 5.24
N GLU A 200 49.14 -19.52 5.28
CA GLU A 200 49.81 -20.68 5.86
C GLU A 200 51.13 -20.98 5.15
N VAL A 201 51.09 -21.13 3.82
CA VAL A 201 52.32 -21.36 3.02
C VAL A 201 53.30 -20.18 3.13
N LEU A 202 52.81 -18.95 3.15
CA LEU A 202 53.68 -17.77 3.25
C LEU A 202 54.38 -17.68 4.61
N ARG A 203 53.74 -18.12 5.69
CA ARG A 203 54.38 -18.25 7.00
C ARG A 203 55.45 -19.34 7.02
N GLU A 204 55.16 -20.51 6.44
CA GLU A 204 56.13 -21.60 6.34
C GLU A 204 57.37 -21.21 5.54
N GLU A 205 57.18 -20.39 4.50
CA GLU A 205 58.26 -19.91 3.63
C GLU A 205 58.93 -18.62 4.14
N GLY A 206 58.49 -18.08 5.27
CA GLY A 206 59.11 -16.93 5.93
C GLY A 206 58.80 -15.56 5.33
N TYR A 207 57.73 -15.44 4.53
CA TYR A 207 57.26 -14.17 3.96
C TYR A 207 56.40 -13.36 4.94
N ILE A 208 55.80 -14.01 5.94
CA ILE A 208 54.93 -13.40 6.95
C ILE A 208 55.34 -13.94 8.33
N PRO A 209 55.31 -13.13 9.41
CA PRO A 209 55.55 -13.62 10.77
C PRO A 209 54.60 -14.76 11.16
N GLN A 210 55.10 -15.68 12.01
CA GLN A 210 54.28 -16.75 12.59
C GLN A 210 53.20 -16.22 13.51
#